data_AF-A0A7C4MQV4-F1
#
_entry.id   AF-A0A7C4MQV4-F1
#
_cell.length_a   1.000
_cell.length_b   1.000
_cell.length_c   1.000
_cell.angle_alpha   90.00
_cell.angle_beta   90.00
_cell.angle_gamma   90.00
#
_symmetry.space_group_name_H-M   'P 1'
#
loop_
_entity.id
_entity.type
_entity.pdbx_description
1 polymer ?
#
loop_
_entity_poly.entity_id
_entity_poly.type
_entity_poly.pdbx_seq_one_letter_code
_entity_poly.pdbx_strand_id
1 'polypeptide(L)'
;NPAAASPGHQCDEHCDHDHDHAHDHDHKRELTAILVRTNSKAPHLSMVLADVINREATAQAVYPAREIIQFFDTVVGNVQLMLLILAVLVVVVASVGILVSIYNSMSDRRHEIAIMRALGGSRLIVMGVILLESILLSLGGGALGIVLGHGLIGAIGPMVAEQTGVQVSMWNFQLIELVLIPGLIFLATVVGYLPAAVAYRTDVARSLQAGT
;
A
#
# COMPACT_ATOMS: atom_id res chain seq x y z
N ASN A 1 30.76 33.68 -91.59
CA ASN A 1 30.28 33.50 -92.98
C ASN A 1 31.42 32.87 -93.78
N PRO A 2 31.21 31.82 -94.58
CA PRO A 2 29.96 31.12 -94.91
C PRO A 2 30.06 29.62 -94.54
N ALA A 3 29.12 28.71 -94.74
CA ALA A 3 27.69 28.58 -95.06
C ALA A 3 27.48 27.04 -95.01
N ALA A 4 26.34 26.42 -94.73
CA ALA A 4 24.96 26.61 -95.20
C ALA A 4 24.08 25.72 -94.28
N ALA A 5 22.87 26.07 -93.80
CA ALA A 5 21.59 26.27 -94.50
C ALA A 5 21.25 25.11 -95.47
N SER A 6 20.17 24.33 -95.39
CA SER A 6 18.91 24.24 -94.62
C SER A 6 18.26 22.88 -95.04
N PRO A 7 16.94 22.65 -94.98
CA PRO A 7 16.10 22.32 -93.83
C PRO A 7 15.40 20.93 -94.00
N GLY A 8 14.80 20.39 -92.94
CA GLY A 8 14.02 19.15 -93.03
C GLY A 8 13.06 18.99 -91.86
N HIS A 9 11.87 19.58 -92.04
CA HIS A 9 10.65 19.42 -91.26
C HIS A 9 10.56 18.19 -90.34
N GLN A 10 10.41 18.48 -89.04
CA GLN A 10 9.88 17.60 -88.01
C GLN A 10 8.54 17.01 -88.47
N CYS A 11 8.42 15.69 -88.49
CA CYS A 11 7.13 15.01 -88.38
C CYS A 11 6.95 14.67 -86.91
N ASP A 12 6.03 15.38 -86.26
CA ASP A 12 5.60 15.15 -84.90
C ASP A 12 4.71 13.89 -84.81
N GLU A 13 4.77 13.28 -83.63
CA GLU A 13 3.80 12.36 -83.03
C GLU A 13 3.74 10.91 -83.55
N HIS A 14 4.60 10.08 -82.97
CA HIS A 14 4.23 8.71 -82.65
C HIS A 14 4.76 8.27 -81.27
N CYS A 15 3.82 7.68 -80.52
CA CYS A 15 3.98 6.73 -79.43
C CYS A 15 4.18 7.30 -78.02
N ASP A 16 3.02 7.40 -77.35
CA ASP A 16 2.82 7.12 -75.94
C ASP A 16 3.85 6.12 -75.38
N HIS A 17 4.76 6.64 -74.56
CA HIS A 17 5.47 5.82 -73.58
C HIS A 17 5.04 6.32 -72.20
N ASP A 18 3.92 5.76 -71.74
CA ASP A 18 3.59 5.65 -70.33
C ASP A 18 4.74 4.92 -69.65
N HIS A 19 5.68 5.68 -69.11
CA HIS A 19 6.59 5.19 -68.10
C HIS A 19 5.82 5.06 -66.80
N ASP A 20 5.10 3.95 -66.66
CA ASP A 20 4.64 3.42 -65.37
C ASP A 20 5.88 3.10 -64.53
N HIS A 21 6.41 4.12 -63.86
CA HIS A 21 7.26 3.93 -62.70
C HIS A 21 6.39 3.43 -61.55
N ALA A 22 6.08 2.13 -61.58
CA ALA A 22 5.64 1.39 -60.42
C ALA A 22 6.79 1.38 -59.41
N HIS A 23 6.89 2.45 -58.63
CA HIS A 23 7.64 2.46 -57.40
C HIS A 23 6.93 1.52 -56.43
N ASP A 24 7.32 0.25 -56.47
CA ASP A 24 7.04 -0.71 -55.42
C ASP A 24 7.85 -0.26 -54.19
N HIS A 25 7.29 0.70 -53.46
CA HIS A 25 7.73 1.03 -52.12
C HIS A 25 7.36 -0.16 -51.24
N ASP A 26 8.19 -1.20 -51.28
CA ASP A 26 8.26 -2.24 -50.25
C ASP A 26 8.62 -1.53 -48.94
N HIS A 27 7.59 -0.99 -48.30
CA HIS A 27 7.66 -0.44 -46.95
C HIS A 27 7.97 -1.60 -46.01
N LYS A 28 9.25 -2.00 -45.97
CA LYS A 28 9.81 -2.84 -44.92
C LYS A 28 9.62 -2.09 -43.62
N ARG A 29 8.47 -2.31 -42.97
CA ARG A 29 8.14 -1.71 -41.69
C ARG A 29 9.22 -2.14 -40.71
N GLU A 30 10.03 -1.19 -40.28
CA GLU A 30 11.03 -1.42 -39.24
C GLU A 30 10.30 -1.74 -37.95
N LEU A 31 10.27 -3.02 -37.57
CA LEU A 31 9.68 -3.47 -36.33
C LEU A 31 10.61 -3.13 -35.17
N THR A 32 10.35 -2.02 -34.50
CA THR A 32 11.19 -1.53 -33.38
C THR A 32 10.97 -2.33 -32.09
N ALA A 33 9.80 -2.96 -31.91
CA ALA A 33 9.49 -3.74 -30.71
C ALA A 33 8.43 -4.83 -30.95
N ILE A 34 8.62 -5.98 -30.31
CA ILE A 34 7.65 -7.09 -30.25
C ILE A 34 7.46 -7.48 -28.79
N LEU A 35 6.22 -7.40 -28.30
CA LEU A 35 5.88 -7.83 -26.95
C LEU A 35 5.53 -9.31 -26.95
N VAL A 36 6.38 -10.13 -26.33
CA VAL A 36 6.13 -11.56 -26.17
C VAL A 36 5.69 -11.87 -24.75
N ARG A 37 4.41 -12.20 -24.58
CA ARG A 37 3.87 -12.65 -23.29
C ARG A 37 4.10 -14.14 -23.13
N THR A 38 4.99 -14.52 -22.21
CA THR A 38 5.20 -15.92 -21.85
C THR A 38 4.23 -16.33 -20.74
N ASN A 39 3.73 -17.57 -20.76
CA ASN A 39 2.81 -18.09 -19.73
C ASN A 39 3.50 -18.14 -18.35
N SER A 40 2.84 -17.59 -17.33
CA SER A 40 3.33 -17.53 -15.94
C SER A 40 3.65 -18.89 -15.32
N LYS A 41 3.10 -19.99 -15.84
CA LYS A 41 3.35 -21.35 -15.33
C LYS A 41 4.72 -21.93 -15.73
N ALA A 42 5.42 -21.32 -16.70
CA ALA A 42 6.71 -21.78 -17.18
C ALA A 42 7.71 -20.62 -17.32
N PRO A 43 8.17 -20.02 -16.20
CA PRO A 43 9.04 -18.84 -16.21
C PRO A 43 10.44 -19.10 -16.80
N HIS A 44 10.86 -20.37 -16.90
CA HIS A 44 12.13 -20.73 -17.54
C HIS A 44 12.09 -20.53 -19.07
N LEU A 45 10.92 -20.65 -19.71
CA LEU A 45 10.79 -20.47 -21.16
C LEU A 45 11.09 -19.05 -21.57
N SER A 46 10.71 -18.05 -20.76
CA SER A 46 11.03 -16.67 -21.07
C SER A 46 12.54 -16.49 -21.04
N MET A 47 13.24 -17.04 -20.02
CA MET A 47 14.70 -16.98 -19.83
C MET A 47 15.48 -17.63 -20.98
N VAL A 48 15.06 -18.82 -21.41
CA VAL A 48 15.67 -19.53 -22.57
C VAL A 48 15.44 -18.73 -23.86
N LEU A 49 14.25 -18.15 -24.02
CA LEU A 49 13.91 -17.42 -25.24
C LEU A 49 14.75 -16.16 -25.43
N ALA A 50 15.08 -15.38 -24.39
CA ALA A 50 15.99 -14.25 -24.58
C ALA A 50 17.43 -14.67 -24.75
N ASP A 51 17.90 -15.78 -24.16
CA ASP A 51 19.25 -16.27 -24.45
C ASP A 51 19.39 -16.63 -25.93
N VAL A 52 18.36 -17.26 -26.52
CA VAL A 52 18.32 -17.57 -27.95
C VAL A 52 18.29 -16.28 -28.79
N ILE A 53 17.45 -15.30 -28.43
CA ILE A 53 17.33 -14.04 -29.19
C ILE A 53 18.62 -13.20 -29.07
N ASN A 54 19.21 -13.08 -27.88
CA ASN A 54 20.40 -12.25 -27.64
C ASN A 54 21.68 -12.82 -28.27
N ARG A 55 21.68 -14.10 -28.71
CA ARG A 55 22.78 -14.68 -29.49
C ARG A 55 22.77 -14.24 -30.95
N GLU A 56 21.63 -13.77 -31.46
CA GLU A 56 21.47 -13.31 -32.84
C GLU A 56 21.64 -11.78 -32.89
N ALA A 57 22.54 -11.27 -33.74
CA ALA A 57 22.98 -9.87 -33.71
C ALA A 57 21.92 -8.84 -34.18
N THR A 58 20.71 -9.28 -34.48
CA THR A 58 19.64 -8.49 -35.10
C THR A 58 18.59 -7.98 -34.11
N ALA A 59 18.52 -8.54 -32.90
CA ALA A 59 17.54 -8.13 -31.89
C ALA A 59 18.10 -8.30 -30.47
N GLN A 60 17.62 -7.47 -29.54
CA GLN A 60 17.93 -7.59 -28.12
C GLN A 60 16.64 -7.84 -27.34
N ALA A 61 16.58 -8.97 -26.65
CA ALA A 61 15.51 -9.28 -25.73
C ALA A 61 15.81 -8.67 -24.35
N VAL A 62 14.90 -7.80 -23.91
CA VAL A 62 14.92 -7.15 -22.59
C VAL A 62 13.70 -7.64 -21.81
N TYR A 63 13.84 -7.82 -20.49
CA TYR A 63 12.77 -8.28 -19.62
C TYR A 63 12.23 -7.18 -18.70
N PRO A 64 11.68 -6.08 -19.24
CA PRO A 64 11.37 -4.89 -18.44
C PRO A 64 10.50 -5.19 -17.20
N ALA A 65 9.66 -6.23 -17.26
CA ALA A 65 8.88 -6.69 -16.12
C ALA A 65 9.73 -7.07 -14.89
N ARG A 66 10.89 -7.72 -15.06
CA ARG A 66 11.78 -8.09 -13.94
C ARG A 66 12.36 -6.85 -13.28
N GLU A 67 12.92 -5.93 -14.07
CA GLU A 67 13.54 -4.71 -13.52
C GLU A 67 12.50 -3.81 -12.87
N ILE A 68 11.30 -3.70 -13.46
CA ILE A 68 10.17 -2.97 -12.86
C ILE A 68 9.77 -3.62 -11.54
N ILE A 69 9.51 -4.93 -11.50
CA ILE A 69 9.12 -5.61 -10.25
C ILE A 69 10.21 -5.47 -9.20
N GLN A 70 11.48 -5.64 -9.55
CA GLN A 70 12.60 -5.49 -8.62
C GLN A 70 12.72 -4.07 -8.07
N PHE A 71 12.53 -3.05 -8.92
CA PHE A 71 12.51 -1.65 -8.49
C PHE A 71 11.34 -1.37 -7.53
N PHE A 72 10.14 -1.85 -7.86
CA PHE A 72 8.97 -1.71 -6.99
C PHE A 72 9.16 -2.44 -5.65
N ASP A 73 9.65 -3.67 -5.65
CA ASP A 73 9.91 -4.43 -4.42
C ASP A 73 10.98 -3.75 -3.55
N THR A 74 12.06 -3.26 -4.16
CA THR A 74 13.17 -2.65 -3.41
C THR A 74 12.83 -1.25 -2.92
N VAL A 75 12.12 -0.44 -3.71
CA VAL A 75 11.81 0.95 -3.34
C VAL A 75 10.51 1.02 -2.57
N VAL A 76 9.40 0.55 -3.17
CA VAL A 76 8.07 0.63 -2.55
C VAL A 76 7.97 -0.32 -1.35
N GLY A 77 8.50 -1.54 -1.47
CA GLY A 77 8.50 -2.50 -0.36
C GLY A 77 9.27 -2.00 0.87
N ASN A 78 10.45 -1.39 0.67
CA ASN A 78 11.22 -0.82 1.78
C ASN A 78 10.51 0.38 2.42
N VAL A 79 9.92 1.27 1.62
CA VAL A 79 9.13 2.40 2.14
C VAL A 79 7.93 1.89 2.95
N GLN A 80 7.22 0.88 2.44
CA GLN A 80 6.09 0.27 3.14
C GLN A 80 6.52 -0.34 4.48
N LEU A 81 7.67 -1.03 4.52
CA LEU A 81 8.22 -1.59 5.75
C LEU A 81 8.59 -0.48 6.75
N MET A 82 9.20 0.62 6.31
CA MET A 82 9.49 1.76 7.18
C MET A 82 8.21 2.38 7.76
N LEU A 83 7.18 2.58 6.94
CA LEU A 83 5.88 3.09 7.38
C LEU A 83 5.22 2.12 8.38
N LEU A 84 5.34 0.81 8.16
CA LEU A 84 4.83 -0.20 9.09
C LEU A 84 5.54 -0.10 10.46
N ILE A 85 6.86 0.03 10.49
CA ILE A 85 7.63 0.19 11.73
C ILE A 85 7.19 1.47 12.47
N LEU A 86 7.03 2.58 11.74
CA LEU A 86 6.55 3.84 12.33
C LEU A 86 5.14 3.69 12.88
N ALA A 87 4.23 3.02 12.17
CA ALA A 87 2.88 2.76 12.64
C ALA A 87 2.88 1.92 13.93
N VAL A 88 3.70 0.87 14.00
CA VAL A 88 3.87 0.06 15.22
C VAL A 88 4.39 0.90 16.37
N LEU A 89 5.36 1.78 16.13
CA LEU A 89 5.89 2.68 17.16
C LEU A 89 4.82 3.63 17.69
N VAL A 90 4.01 4.22 16.81
CA VAL A 90 2.88 5.09 17.21
C VAL A 90 1.88 4.30 18.06
N VAL A 91 1.56 3.07 17.69
CA VAL A 91 0.67 2.19 18.46
C VAL A 91 1.24 1.90 19.86
N VAL A 92 2.55 1.66 19.97
CA VAL A 92 3.21 1.46 21.27
C VAL A 92 3.12 2.73 22.13
N VAL A 93 3.43 3.89 21.57
CA VAL A 93 3.33 5.17 22.30
C VAL A 93 1.90 5.44 22.75
N ALA A 94 0.91 5.24 21.88
CA ALA A 94 -0.50 5.38 22.21
C ALA A 94 -0.93 4.41 23.32
N SER A 95 -0.44 3.17 23.28
CA SER A 95 -0.72 2.14 24.29
C SER A 95 -0.18 2.53 25.67
N VAL A 96 1.02 3.12 25.73
CA VAL A 96 1.58 3.67 26.97
C VAL A 96 0.73 4.86 27.46
N GLY A 97 0.26 5.71 26.55
CA GLY A 97 -0.66 6.80 26.89
C GLY A 97 -1.95 6.30 27.54
N ILE A 98 -2.56 5.25 26.98
CA ILE A 98 -3.75 4.59 27.56
C ILE A 98 -3.43 4.03 28.95
N LEU A 99 -2.30 3.34 29.12
CA LEU A 99 -1.87 2.79 30.40
C LEU A 99 -1.76 3.89 31.48
N VAL A 100 -1.10 5.00 31.16
CA VAL A 100 -0.93 6.13 32.08
C VAL A 100 -2.27 6.80 32.40
N SER A 101 -3.14 6.94 31.39
CA SER A 101 -4.49 7.51 31.58
C SER A 101 -5.34 6.65 32.53
N ILE A 102 -5.36 5.33 32.34
CA ILE A 102 -6.07 4.39 33.21
C ILE A 102 -5.49 4.45 34.63
N TYR A 103 -4.16 4.47 34.75
CA TYR A 103 -3.50 4.54 36.06
C TYR A 103 -3.88 5.80 36.84
N ASN A 104 -3.91 6.96 36.18
CA ASN A 104 -4.35 8.22 36.79
C ASN A 104 -5.84 8.19 37.16
N SER A 105 -6.71 7.72 36.26
CA SER A 105 -8.15 7.55 36.50
C SER A 105 -8.41 6.67 37.74
N MET A 106 -7.65 5.59 37.92
CA MET A 106 -7.75 4.73 39.10
C MET A 106 -7.39 5.44 40.41
N SER A 107 -6.41 6.36 40.38
CA SER A 107 -6.03 7.15 41.55
C SER A 107 -7.17 8.08 41.97
N ASP A 108 -7.76 8.78 41.00
CA ASP A 108 -8.85 9.73 41.24
C ASP A 108 -10.12 9.02 41.74
N ARG A 109 -10.39 7.82 41.21
CA ARG A 109 -11.56 7.01 41.53
C ARG A 109 -11.36 6.03 42.69
N ARG A 110 -10.24 6.13 43.41
CA ARG A 110 -9.90 5.21 44.50
C ARG A 110 -10.96 5.14 45.60
N HIS A 111 -11.61 6.27 45.90
CA HIS A 111 -12.68 6.32 46.91
C HIS A 111 -13.93 5.55 46.46
N GLU A 112 -14.35 5.68 45.20
CA GLU A 112 -15.47 4.93 44.63
C GLU A 112 -15.19 3.41 44.66
N ILE A 113 -13.96 3.00 44.31
CA ILE A 113 -13.54 1.60 44.34
C ILE A 113 -13.57 1.06 45.77
N ALA A 114 -13.17 1.87 46.76
CA ALA A 114 -13.24 1.49 48.17
C ALA A 114 -14.70 1.30 48.65
N ILE A 115 -15.62 2.20 48.27
CA ILE A 115 -17.06 2.08 48.57
C ILE A 115 -17.63 0.81 47.91
N MET A 116 -17.32 0.58 46.63
CA MET A 116 -17.77 -0.61 45.90
C MET A 116 -17.31 -1.90 46.59
N ARG A 117 -16.07 -1.95 47.07
CA ARG A 117 -15.56 -3.10 47.83
C ARG A 117 -16.18 -3.24 49.22
N ALA A 118 -16.51 -2.14 49.90
CA ALA A 118 -17.20 -2.15 51.18
C ALA A 118 -18.64 -2.69 51.07
N LEU A 119 -19.29 -2.48 49.91
CA LEU A 119 -20.61 -3.02 49.59
C LEU A 119 -20.58 -4.47 49.07
N GLY A 120 -19.41 -5.13 49.07
CA GLY A 120 -19.25 -6.53 48.67
C GLY A 120 -18.76 -6.75 47.23
N GLY A 121 -18.36 -5.69 46.52
CA GLY A 121 -17.75 -5.79 45.20
C GLY A 121 -16.46 -6.61 45.22
N SER A 122 -16.38 -7.67 44.40
CA SER A 122 -15.19 -8.52 44.32
C SER A 122 -14.06 -7.86 43.53
N ARG A 123 -12.81 -8.28 43.77
CA ARG A 123 -11.63 -7.82 43.02
C ARG A 123 -11.75 -8.05 41.51
N LEU A 124 -12.53 -9.06 41.11
CA LEU A 124 -12.81 -9.38 39.71
C LEU A 124 -13.71 -8.35 39.03
N ILE A 125 -14.64 -7.72 39.78
CA ILE A 125 -15.49 -6.66 39.23
C ILE A 125 -14.64 -5.45 38.85
N VAL A 126 -13.74 -5.03 39.74
CA VAL A 126 -12.82 -3.91 39.47
C VAL A 126 -11.91 -4.22 38.28
N MET A 127 -11.39 -5.44 38.20
CA MET A 127 -10.59 -5.91 37.06
C MET A 127 -11.38 -5.86 35.74
N GLY A 128 -12.64 -6.33 35.76
CA GLY A 128 -13.53 -6.34 34.60
C GLY A 128 -13.87 -4.94 34.10
N VAL A 129 -14.07 -3.98 35.00
CA VAL A 129 -14.31 -2.58 34.64
C VAL A 129 -13.09 -1.97 33.93
N ILE A 130 -11.88 -2.18 34.46
CA ILE A 130 -10.65 -1.65 33.85
C ILE A 130 -10.40 -2.27 32.46
N LEU A 131 -10.60 -3.59 32.33
CA LEU A 131 -10.47 -4.26 31.04
C LEU A 131 -11.50 -3.73 30.04
N LEU A 132 -12.75 -3.55 30.46
CA LEU A 132 -13.79 -2.98 29.61
C LEU A 132 -13.44 -1.55 29.18
N GLU A 133 -12.95 -0.70 30.08
CA GLU A 133 -12.52 0.66 29.78
C GLU A 133 -11.40 0.66 28.72
N SER A 134 -10.39 -0.20 28.87
CA SER A 134 -9.31 -0.33 27.88
C SER A 134 -9.80 -0.79 26.51
N ILE A 135 -10.72 -1.76 26.46
CA ILE A 135 -11.30 -2.28 25.22
C ILE A 135 -12.15 -1.20 24.54
N LEU A 136 -12.97 -0.46 25.30
CA LEU A 136 -13.80 0.61 24.76
C LEU A 136 -12.95 1.75 24.20
N LEU A 137 -11.87 2.14 24.89
CA LEU A 137 -10.94 3.16 24.40
C LEU A 137 -10.25 2.72 23.12
N SER A 138 -9.80 1.47 23.05
CA SER A 138 -9.13 0.92 21.86
C SER A 138 -10.08 0.79 20.67
N LEU A 139 -11.29 0.26 20.88
CA LEU A 139 -12.30 0.14 19.83
C LEU A 139 -12.80 1.51 19.35
N GLY A 140 -13.02 2.45 20.27
CA GLY A 140 -13.42 3.82 19.93
C GLY A 140 -12.34 4.54 19.12
N GLY A 141 -11.09 4.46 19.55
CA GLY A 141 -9.95 5.03 18.82
C GLY A 141 -9.74 4.35 17.46
N GLY A 142 -9.88 3.03 17.39
CA GLY A 142 -9.79 2.26 16.15
C GLY A 142 -10.87 2.61 15.15
N ALA A 143 -12.13 2.69 15.60
CA ALA A 143 -13.26 3.11 14.76
C ALA A 143 -13.07 4.54 14.24
N LEU A 144 -12.65 5.47 15.11
CA LEU A 144 -12.33 6.84 14.71
C LEU A 144 -11.17 6.88 13.69
N GLY A 145 -10.14 6.08 13.92
CA GLY A 145 -8.98 5.96 13.03
C GLY A 145 -9.35 5.43 11.64
N ILE A 146 -10.22 4.43 11.55
CA ILE A 146 -10.73 3.91 10.26
C ILE A 146 -11.50 5.01 9.52
N VAL A 147 -12.42 5.70 10.19
CA VAL A 147 -13.22 6.79 9.60
C VAL A 147 -12.31 7.91 9.10
N LEU A 148 -11.35 8.35 9.91
CA LEU A 148 -10.42 9.41 9.52
C LEU A 148 -9.48 8.97 8.40
N GLY A 149 -8.97 7.73 8.44
CA GLY A 149 -8.10 7.17 7.40
C GLY A 149 -8.80 7.08 6.05
N HIS A 150 -10.00 6.50 6.02
CA HIS A 150 -10.82 6.41 4.81
C HIS A 150 -11.26 7.80 4.33
N GLY A 151 -11.59 8.70 5.25
CA GLY A 151 -11.90 10.09 4.93
C GLY A 151 -10.73 10.82 4.27
N LEU A 152 -9.51 10.60 4.76
CA LEU A 152 -8.30 11.19 4.20
C LEU A 152 -7.98 10.61 2.81
N ILE A 153 -8.16 9.30 2.63
CA ILE A 153 -8.04 8.64 1.31
C ILE A 153 -9.07 9.22 0.34
N GLY A 154 -10.32 9.41 0.77
CA GLY A 154 -11.36 10.02 -0.07
C GLY A 154 -11.02 11.47 -0.46
N ALA A 155 -10.40 12.23 0.44
CA ALA A 155 -10.03 13.62 0.20
C ALA A 155 -8.79 13.78 -0.70
N ILE A 156 -7.75 12.97 -0.48
CA ILE A 156 -6.46 13.10 -1.17
C ILE A 156 -6.37 12.19 -2.40
N GLY A 157 -7.15 11.10 -2.43
CA GLY A 157 -7.16 10.09 -3.49
C GLY A 157 -7.30 10.64 -4.91
N PRO A 158 -8.21 11.59 -5.19
CA PRO A 158 -8.32 12.20 -6.52
C PRO A 158 -7.05 12.91 -6.97
N MET A 159 -6.39 13.67 -6.08
CA MET A 159 -5.15 14.39 -6.39
C MET A 159 -4.00 13.41 -6.68
N VAL A 160 -3.96 12.28 -5.96
CA VAL A 160 -2.96 11.22 -6.19
C VAL A 160 -3.23 10.50 -7.51
N ALA A 161 -4.49 10.24 -7.84
CA ALA A 161 -4.89 9.58 -9.08
C ALA A 161 -4.49 10.42 -10.31
N GLU A 162 -4.61 11.74 -10.25
CA GLU A 162 -4.18 12.65 -11.33
C GLU A 162 -2.66 12.61 -11.56
N GLN A 163 -1.85 12.52 -10.50
CA GLN A 163 -0.39 12.58 -10.62
C GLN A 163 0.25 11.23 -10.92
N THR A 164 -0.33 10.14 -10.43
CA THR A 164 0.28 8.80 -10.47
C THR A 164 -0.48 7.80 -11.35
N GLY A 165 -1.70 8.13 -11.77
CA GLY A 165 -2.60 7.21 -12.49
C GLY A 165 -3.12 6.06 -11.63
N VAL A 166 -2.78 6.01 -10.33
CA VAL A 166 -3.23 4.95 -9.41
C VAL A 166 -4.58 5.35 -8.80
N GLN A 167 -5.61 4.58 -9.12
CA GLN A 167 -6.95 4.72 -8.55
C GLN A 167 -6.97 4.13 -7.14
N VAL A 168 -6.91 4.98 -6.12
CA VAL A 168 -7.09 4.57 -4.72
C VAL A 168 -8.57 4.73 -4.36
N SER A 169 -9.29 3.62 -4.32
CA SER A 169 -10.71 3.65 -3.94
C SER A 169 -10.85 3.77 -2.43
N MET A 170 -11.70 4.70 -1.99
CA MET A 170 -12.06 4.87 -0.59
C MET A 170 -12.77 3.64 0.01
N TRP A 171 -13.32 2.73 -0.80
CA TRP A 171 -14.12 1.58 -0.34
C TRP A 171 -13.41 0.24 -0.49
N ASN A 172 -12.11 0.24 -0.82
CA ASN A 172 -11.37 -1.00 -0.98
C ASN A 172 -10.92 -1.55 0.37
N PHE A 173 -11.85 -2.18 1.09
CA PHE A 173 -11.56 -2.88 2.35
C PHE A 173 -10.58 -4.03 2.10
N GLN A 174 -9.37 -3.92 2.65
CA GLN A 174 -8.37 -4.97 2.57
C GLN A 174 -8.56 -6.01 3.69
N LEU A 175 -8.10 -7.25 3.45
CA LEU A 175 -8.14 -8.32 4.47
C LEU A 175 -7.47 -7.92 5.80
N ILE A 176 -6.48 -7.03 5.74
CA ILE A 176 -5.78 -6.52 6.93
C ILE A 176 -6.72 -5.75 7.88
N GLU A 177 -7.75 -5.11 7.36
CA GLU A 177 -8.73 -4.37 8.15
C GLU A 177 -9.65 -5.30 8.94
N LEU A 178 -9.90 -6.52 8.44
CA LEU A 178 -10.65 -7.54 9.16
C LEU A 178 -9.87 -8.01 10.41
N VAL A 179 -8.55 -8.05 10.33
CA VAL A 179 -7.65 -8.42 11.45
C VAL A 179 -7.52 -7.28 12.47
N LEU A 180 -7.92 -6.07 12.10
CA LEU A 180 -7.77 -4.86 12.91
C LEU A 180 -8.64 -4.92 14.18
N ILE A 181 -9.90 -5.38 14.07
CA ILE A 181 -10.80 -5.56 15.23
C ILE A 181 -10.21 -6.55 16.27
N PRO A 182 -9.89 -7.82 15.92
CA PRO A 182 -9.30 -8.73 16.89
C PRO A 182 -7.92 -8.27 17.36
N GLY A 183 -7.13 -7.59 16.51
CA GLY A 183 -5.86 -6.99 16.89
C GLY A 183 -5.99 -5.89 17.95
N LEU A 184 -6.99 -5.01 17.82
CA LEU A 184 -7.28 -3.96 18.80
C LEU A 184 -7.75 -4.56 20.13
N ILE A 185 -8.65 -5.55 20.10
CA ILE A 185 -9.11 -6.23 21.31
C ILE A 185 -7.92 -6.91 22.02
N PHE A 186 -7.05 -7.59 21.27
CA PHE A 186 -5.86 -8.21 21.81
C PHE A 186 -4.93 -7.16 22.45
N LEU A 187 -4.62 -6.08 21.73
CA LEU A 187 -3.80 -4.98 22.23
C LEU A 187 -4.40 -4.36 23.49
N ALA A 188 -5.70 -4.05 23.48
CA ALA A 188 -6.42 -3.48 24.62
C ALA A 188 -6.35 -4.39 25.84
N THR A 189 -6.53 -5.70 25.64
CA THR A 189 -6.43 -6.69 26.71
C THR A 189 -5.03 -6.71 27.30
N VAL A 190 -3.97 -6.69 26.47
CA VAL A 190 -2.58 -6.65 26.94
C VAL A 190 -2.30 -5.38 27.75
N VAL A 191 -2.72 -4.22 27.23
CA VAL A 191 -2.52 -2.91 27.88
C VAL A 191 -3.31 -2.82 29.18
N GLY A 192 -4.59 -3.21 29.17
CA GLY A 192 -5.49 -3.18 30.32
C GLY A 192 -5.17 -4.22 31.38
N TYR A 193 -4.51 -5.33 31.03
CA TYR A 193 -4.15 -6.37 31.99
C TYR A 193 -3.15 -5.88 33.05
N LEU A 194 -2.17 -5.06 32.68
CA LEU A 194 -1.19 -4.48 33.61
C LEU A 194 -1.84 -3.71 34.79
N PRO A 195 -2.65 -2.66 34.55
CA PRO A 195 -3.30 -1.93 35.62
C PRO A 195 -4.37 -2.77 36.32
N ALA A 196 -5.06 -3.66 35.61
CA ALA A 196 -6.05 -4.55 36.18
C ALA A 196 -5.42 -5.55 37.17
N ALA A 197 -4.22 -6.05 36.90
CA ALA A 197 -3.46 -6.91 37.81
C ALA A 197 -3.00 -6.15 39.07
N VAL A 198 -2.59 -4.88 38.92
CA VAL A 198 -2.29 -4.01 40.06
C VAL A 198 -3.53 -3.78 40.93
N ALA A 199 -4.69 -3.53 40.31
CA ALA A 199 -5.97 -3.39 41.02
C ALA A 199 -6.34 -4.67 41.79
N TYR A 200 -6.11 -5.83 41.20
CA TYR A 200 -6.43 -7.13 41.81
C TYR A 200 -5.57 -7.41 43.07
N ARG A 201 -4.31 -6.98 43.08
CA ARG A 201 -3.38 -7.24 44.19
C ARG A 201 -3.47 -6.22 45.33
N THR A 202 -4.16 -5.09 45.16
CA THR A 202 -4.32 -4.11 46.25
C THR A 202 -5.29 -4.64 47.31
N ASP A 203 -4.74 -4.97 48.48
CA ASP A 203 -5.51 -5.45 49.63
C ASP A 203 -6.06 -4.27 50.44
N VAL A 204 -7.39 -4.17 50.50
CA VAL A 204 -8.10 -3.09 51.23
C VAL A 204 -7.74 -3.04 52.72
N ALA A 205 -7.31 -4.18 53.28
CA ALA A 205 -6.86 -4.27 54.66
C ALA A 205 -5.63 -3.39 54.98
N ARG A 206 -4.70 -3.20 54.03
CA ARG A 206 -3.52 -2.31 54.25
C ARG A 206 -3.85 -0.83 54.15
N SER A 207 -4.82 -0.46 53.32
CA SER A 207 -5.21 0.96 53.16
C SER A 207 -5.96 1.52 54.37
N LEU A 208 -6.58 0.68 55.19
CA LEU A 208 -7.24 1.10 56.43
C LEU A 208 -6.28 1.23 57.63
N GLN A 209 -5.15 0.49 57.64
CA GLN A 209 -4.13 0.61 58.69
C GLN A 209 -3.19 1.82 58.52
N ALA A 210 -3.12 2.41 57.32
CA ALA A 210 -2.29 3.58 57.07
C ALA A 210 -3.00 4.92 57.39
N GLY A 211 -4.27 4.87 57.82
CA GLY A 211 -5.12 6.03 58.10
C GLY A 211 -5.45 6.28 59.58
N THR A 212 -4.82 5.55 60.50
CA THR A 212 -4.84 5.78 61.96
C THR A 212 -3.43 6.06 62.43
#